data_AF-A0A4Q0VNI8-F1
#
_entry.id   AF-A0A4Q0VNI8-F1
#
_cell.length_a   1.000
_cell.length_b   1.000
_cell.length_c   1.000
_cell.angle_alpha   90.00
_cell.angle_beta   90.00
_cell.angle_gamma   90.00
#
_symmetry.space_group_name_H-M   'P 1'
#
loop_
_entity.id
_entity.type
_entity.pdbx_description
1 polymer ?
#
loop_
_entity_poly.entity_id
_entity_poly.type
_entity_poly.pdbx_seq_one_letter_code
_entity_poly.pdbx_strand_id
1 'polypeptide(L)'
;MQQQLVFSLLNHYLLMFVEEVDYRRCTNKMKIRIHFLFFAFLLLILSACNDNDGFKTNIVGNPVHTLENPYTAEEAAKNGDILVGTQENLERFYDFLRNVEEGKSDLIRVTYYTHEGAPIYHNLVFNERIEYTFDYTQDAYSGSNNSPDSIQSTYCSGLIQDDTEKEAYVLTGCEYEHISRNFRLVVSKN
;
A
#
# COMPACT_ATOMS: atom_id res chain seq x y z
N MET A 1 4.92 -27.90 -33.52
CA MET A 1 3.70 -28.73 -33.68
C MET A 1 2.77 -28.60 -32.47
N GLN A 2 2.63 -27.41 -31.87
CA GLN A 2 1.78 -27.15 -30.70
C GLN A 2 0.86 -25.92 -30.88
N GLN A 3 1.06 -25.11 -31.95
CA GLN A 3 0.21 -23.93 -32.21
C GLN A 3 -1.04 -24.23 -33.06
N GLN A 4 -1.12 -25.37 -33.76
CA GLN A 4 -2.32 -25.75 -34.53
C GLN A 4 -3.45 -26.35 -33.68
N LEU A 5 -3.15 -26.85 -32.47
CA LEU A 5 -4.15 -27.46 -31.58
C LEU A 5 -5.00 -26.42 -30.83
N VAL A 6 -4.46 -25.23 -30.56
CA VAL A 6 -5.19 -24.17 -29.83
C VAL A 6 -6.26 -23.49 -30.71
N PHE A 7 -6.00 -23.36 -32.01
CA PHE A 7 -6.97 -22.79 -32.96
C PHE A 7 -8.19 -23.70 -33.23
N SER A 8 -8.03 -25.02 -33.08
CA SER A 8 -9.12 -25.99 -33.25
C SER A 8 -10.11 -25.93 -32.08
N LEU A 9 -9.62 -25.77 -30.85
CA LEU A 9 -10.45 -25.75 -29.64
C LEU A 9 -11.24 -24.44 -29.48
N LEU A 10 -10.66 -23.30 -29.89
CA LEU A 10 -11.36 -22.00 -29.90
C LEU A 10 -12.50 -21.93 -30.92
N ASN A 11 -12.36 -22.61 -32.07
CA ASN A 11 -13.42 -22.63 -33.09
C ASN A 11 -14.58 -23.57 -32.74
N HIS A 12 -14.35 -24.58 -31.88
CA HIS A 12 -15.43 -25.44 -31.41
C HIS A 12 -16.25 -24.78 -30.28
N TYR A 13 -15.62 -23.96 -29.43
CA TYR A 13 -16.33 -23.20 -28.38
C TYR A 13 -17.19 -22.06 -28.94
N LEU A 14 -16.81 -21.45 -30.06
CA LEU A 14 -17.57 -20.36 -30.68
C LEU A 14 -18.86 -20.82 -31.39
N LEU A 15 -19.04 -22.14 -31.60
CA LEU A 15 -20.21 -22.72 -32.28
C LEU A 15 -21.32 -23.18 -31.33
N MET A 16 -21.14 -23.10 -29.99
CA MET A 16 -22.18 -23.49 -29.02
C MET A 16 -23.05 -22.33 -28.50
N PHE A 17 -22.85 -21.10 -28.98
CA PHE A 17 -23.66 -19.92 -28.60
C PHE A 17 -24.56 -19.41 -29.74
N VAL A 18 -25.18 -20.32 -30.47
CA VAL A 18 -26.30 -19.98 -31.38
C VAL A 18 -27.44 -20.94 -31.10
N GLU A 19 -28.09 -20.77 -29.94
CA GLU A 19 -29.48 -21.19 -29.81
C GLU A 19 -30.37 -20.11 -30.43
N GLU A 20 -31.22 -20.58 -31.33
CA GLU A 20 -32.16 -19.82 -32.12
C GLU A 20 -33.20 -19.13 -31.23
N VAL A 21 -33.12 -17.81 -31.11
CA VAL A 21 -34.32 -17.01 -30.79
C VAL A 21 -35.06 -16.78 -32.10
N ASP A 22 -36.02 -17.65 -32.38
CA ASP A 22 -36.94 -17.56 -33.51
C ASP A 22 -37.80 -16.28 -33.40
N TYR A 23 -37.36 -15.22 -34.09
CA TYR A 23 -38.12 -13.98 -34.25
C TYR A 23 -38.78 -13.94 -35.62
N ARG A 24 -39.77 -14.81 -35.84
CA ARG A 24 -40.80 -14.55 -36.85
C ARG A 24 -42.15 -14.33 -36.20
N ARG A 25 -42.70 -13.16 -36.51
CA ARG A 25 -44.12 -12.74 -36.43
C ARG A 25 -44.51 -11.87 -35.23
N CYS A 26 -44.09 -10.61 -35.29
CA CYS A 26 -44.98 -9.46 -35.08
C CYS A 26 -44.41 -8.25 -35.83
N THR A 27 -44.81 -8.09 -37.09
CA THR A 27 -44.67 -6.83 -37.80
C THR A 27 -45.64 -5.83 -37.19
N ASN A 28 -45.14 -4.94 -36.34
CA ASN A 28 -45.69 -3.60 -36.22
C ASN A 28 -44.59 -2.64 -35.73
N LYS A 29 -44.57 -1.48 -36.37
CA LYS A 29 -43.55 -0.41 -36.28
C LYS A 29 -43.09 -0.16 -34.85
N MET A 30 -41.88 -0.60 -34.52
CA MET A 30 -41.13 -0.03 -33.40
C MET A 30 -39.66 0.14 -33.81
N LYS A 31 -39.39 1.15 -34.66
CA LYS A 31 -38.05 1.74 -34.80
C LYS A 31 -37.72 2.59 -33.55
N ILE A 32 -37.97 2.06 -32.35
CA ILE A 32 -37.36 2.60 -31.14
C ILE A 32 -35.89 2.26 -31.29
N ARG A 33 -35.13 3.31 -31.54
CA ARG A 33 -33.77 3.25 -32.06
C ARG A 33 -32.95 2.37 -31.12
N ILE A 34 -32.41 1.27 -31.62
CA ILE A 34 -31.35 0.50 -30.93
C ILE A 34 -30.21 1.45 -30.49
N HIS A 35 -30.03 2.57 -31.20
CA HIS A 35 -29.16 3.66 -30.79
C HIS A 35 -29.53 4.29 -29.43
N PHE A 36 -30.81 4.40 -29.08
CA PHE A 36 -31.25 4.91 -27.77
C PHE A 36 -30.88 3.95 -26.63
N LEU A 37 -30.97 2.63 -26.85
CA LEU A 37 -30.53 1.62 -25.88
C LEU A 37 -29.00 1.56 -25.78
N PHE A 38 -28.30 1.71 -26.91
CA PHE A 38 -26.83 1.79 -26.93
C PHE A 38 -26.33 3.08 -26.26
N PHE A 39 -27.00 4.21 -26.46
CA PHE A 39 -26.68 5.48 -25.78
C PHE A 39 -26.99 5.42 -24.28
N ALA A 40 -28.11 4.80 -23.89
CA ALA A 40 -28.44 4.58 -22.48
C ALA A 40 -27.43 3.66 -21.79
N PHE A 41 -26.95 2.62 -22.49
CA PHE A 41 -25.89 1.74 -21.99
C PHE A 41 -24.56 2.47 -21.87
N LEU A 42 -24.17 3.31 -22.85
CA LEU A 42 -22.96 4.13 -22.82
C LEU A 42 -22.97 5.15 -21.66
N LEU A 43 -24.14 5.72 -21.33
CA LEU A 43 -24.33 6.62 -20.19
C LEU A 43 -24.16 5.92 -18.83
N LEU A 44 -24.48 4.63 -18.73
CA LEU A 44 -24.27 3.83 -17.51
C LEU A 44 -22.78 3.53 -17.25
N ILE A 45 -21.96 3.47 -18.30
CA ILE A 45 -20.50 3.26 -18.17
C ILE A 45 -19.78 4.55 -17.72
N LEU A 46 -20.34 5.73 -18.00
CA LEU A 46 -19.80 7.03 -17.57
C LEU A 46 -20.11 7.38 -16.11
N SER A 47 -20.98 6.64 -15.42
CA SER A 47 -21.22 6.80 -13.97
C SER A 47 -20.29 5.97 -13.08
N ALA A 48 -19.40 5.16 -13.66
CA ALA A 48 -18.44 4.36 -12.90
C ALA A 48 -17.06 5.05 -12.86
N CYS A 49 -16.93 6.03 -11.96
CA CYS A 49 -15.79 6.24 -11.06
C CYS A 49 -15.90 7.63 -10.44
N ASN A 50 -16.03 7.71 -9.10
CA ASN A 50 -15.10 8.49 -8.28
C ASN A 50 -15.30 8.22 -6.77
N ASP A 51 -14.79 7.11 -6.25
CA ASP A 51 -14.41 7.10 -4.84
C ASP A 51 -13.07 7.84 -4.75
N ASN A 52 -13.17 9.17 -4.76
CA ASN A 52 -12.12 10.01 -4.20
C ASN A 52 -12.13 9.81 -2.67
N ASP A 53 -11.71 8.64 -2.20
CA ASP A 53 -11.07 8.56 -0.88
C ASP A 53 -9.66 9.12 -1.04
N GLY A 54 -9.61 10.44 -1.33
CA GLY A 54 -8.48 11.23 -0.97
C GLY A 54 -8.36 11.09 0.54
N PHE A 55 -7.34 10.37 0.98
CA PHE A 55 -6.91 10.23 2.37
C PHE A 55 -7.00 11.59 3.07
N LYS A 56 -8.15 11.85 3.69
CA LYS A 56 -8.32 12.98 4.60
C LYS A 56 -7.84 12.48 5.94
N THR A 57 -6.53 12.48 6.11
CA THR A 57 -5.98 12.45 7.44
C THR A 57 -6.38 13.70 8.17
N ASN A 58 -7.25 13.53 9.15
CA ASN A 58 -7.17 14.33 10.37
C ASN A 58 -5.97 13.83 11.21
N ILE A 59 -4.80 13.68 10.58
CA ILE A 59 -3.53 13.68 11.29
C ILE A 59 -3.13 15.14 11.29
N VAL A 60 -3.34 15.77 12.43
CA VAL A 60 -2.63 17.00 12.77
C VAL A 60 -1.14 16.69 12.61
N GLY A 61 -0.53 17.17 11.53
CA GLY A 61 0.94 17.19 11.36
C GLY A 61 1.50 16.52 10.11
N ASN A 62 1.37 17.19 8.97
CA ASN A 62 2.21 17.13 7.76
C ASN A 62 2.34 15.81 6.94
N PRO A 63 2.36 15.92 5.59
CA PRO A 63 2.86 14.85 4.74
C PRO A 63 4.32 14.58 5.11
N VAL A 64 4.78 13.34 4.92
CA VAL A 64 6.15 12.84 5.15
C VAL A 64 7.19 13.82 4.59
N HIS A 65 7.50 14.83 5.38
CA HIS A 65 8.46 15.91 5.15
C HIS A 65 9.20 16.07 6.46
N THR A 66 10.53 16.07 6.34
CA THR A 66 11.54 16.39 7.36
C THR A 66 10.95 17.12 8.57
N LEU A 67 10.95 16.45 9.72
CA LEU A 67 10.66 17.12 10.99
C LEU A 67 11.78 18.11 11.26
N GLU A 68 11.51 19.41 11.03
CA GLU A 68 12.47 20.48 11.31
C GLU A 68 12.82 20.60 12.81
N ASN A 69 12.01 19.98 13.68
CA ASN A 69 12.26 19.91 15.11
C ASN A 69 12.11 18.45 15.59
N PRO A 70 13.20 17.75 15.92
CA PRO A 70 13.12 16.42 16.52
C PRO A 70 12.43 16.51 17.88
N TYR A 71 11.55 15.56 18.17
CA TYR A 71 10.89 15.46 19.47
C TYR A 71 11.47 14.31 20.30
N THR A 72 11.23 14.37 21.60
CA THR A 72 11.66 13.38 22.59
C THR A 72 10.86 12.08 22.49
N ALA A 73 11.37 11.00 23.08
CA ALA A 73 10.64 9.73 23.14
C ALA A 73 9.25 9.86 23.79
N GLU A 74 9.10 10.71 24.81
CA GLU A 74 7.80 10.95 25.45
C GLU A 74 6.81 11.62 24.49
N GLU A 75 7.27 12.61 23.71
CA GLU A 75 6.45 13.28 22.70
C GLU A 75 6.11 12.33 21.55
N ALA A 76 7.06 11.49 21.14
CA ALA A 76 6.85 10.46 20.13
C ALA A 76 5.73 9.49 20.52
N ALA A 77 5.77 8.97 21.76
CA ALA A 77 4.71 8.10 22.28
C ALA A 77 3.35 8.81 22.25
N LYS A 78 3.29 10.08 22.70
CA LYS A 78 2.06 10.89 22.65
C LYS A 78 1.54 11.13 21.23
N ASN A 79 2.44 11.21 20.26
CA ASN A 79 2.12 11.41 18.85
C ASN A 79 1.70 10.12 18.12
N GLY A 80 1.77 8.97 18.79
CA GLY A 80 1.38 7.69 18.20
C GLY A 80 2.51 6.94 17.47
N ASP A 81 3.77 7.38 17.63
CA ASP A 81 4.91 6.65 17.11
C ASP A 81 5.07 5.32 17.84
N ILE A 82 5.42 4.27 17.10
CA ILE A 82 5.81 2.98 17.67
C ILE A 82 7.26 3.11 18.13
N LEU A 83 7.50 2.97 19.44
CA LEU A 83 8.83 3.14 20.01
C LEU A 83 9.55 1.80 20.16
N VAL A 84 10.69 1.68 19.46
CA VAL A 84 11.53 0.47 19.51
C VAL A 84 12.03 0.24 20.94
N GLY A 85 11.95 -1.02 21.39
CA GLY A 85 12.39 -1.42 22.73
C GLY A 85 11.36 -1.15 23.85
N THR A 86 10.15 -0.69 23.49
CA THR A 86 9.05 -0.47 24.43
C THR A 86 7.76 -1.15 23.93
N GLN A 87 6.67 -1.00 24.68
CA GLN A 87 5.33 -1.42 24.26
C GLN A 87 4.45 -0.26 23.78
N GLU A 88 5.01 0.96 23.69
CA GLU A 88 4.25 2.16 23.32
C GLU A 88 3.71 2.04 21.89
N ASN A 89 2.40 2.22 21.76
CA ASN A 89 1.63 2.16 20.51
C ASN A 89 1.83 0.86 19.70
N LEU A 90 2.19 -0.26 20.33
CA LEU A 90 2.42 -1.51 19.59
C LEU A 90 1.14 -2.04 18.91
N GLU A 91 -0.02 -1.78 19.49
CA GLU A 91 -1.31 -2.07 18.86
C GLU A 91 -1.48 -1.38 17.51
N ARG A 92 -0.89 -0.19 17.34
CA ARG A 92 -0.92 0.55 16.07
C ARG A 92 -0.17 -0.20 14.97
N PHE A 93 0.92 -0.90 15.32
CA PHE A 93 1.67 -1.75 14.41
C PHE A 93 0.85 -2.97 13.96
N TYR A 94 0.13 -3.62 14.89
CA TYR A 94 -0.74 -4.74 14.55
C TYR A 94 -1.92 -4.32 13.67
N ASP A 95 -2.48 -3.14 13.91
CA ASP A 95 -3.50 -2.57 13.03
C ASP A 95 -2.96 -2.29 11.62
N PHE A 96 -1.74 -1.79 11.51
CA PHE A 96 -1.06 -1.60 10.22
C PHE A 96 -0.86 -2.92 9.48
N LEU A 97 -0.38 -3.97 10.16
CA LEU A 97 -0.24 -5.31 9.56
C LEU A 97 -1.57 -5.83 9.00
N ARG A 98 -2.66 -5.67 9.76
CA ARG A 98 -4.00 -6.06 9.31
C ARG A 98 -4.45 -5.23 8.11
N ASN A 99 -4.21 -3.93 8.10
CA ASN A 99 -4.55 -3.06 6.98
C ASN A 99 -3.76 -3.43 5.71
N VAL A 100 -2.48 -3.78 5.84
CA VAL A 100 -1.67 -4.30 4.72
C VAL A 100 -2.27 -5.61 4.17
N GLU A 101 -2.64 -6.55 5.04
CA GLU A 101 -3.26 -7.83 4.64
C GLU A 101 -4.61 -7.62 3.95
N GLU A 102 -5.42 -6.67 4.43
CA GLU A 102 -6.73 -6.34 3.87
C GLU A 102 -6.67 -5.42 2.64
N GLY A 103 -5.48 -4.96 2.23
CA GLY A 103 -5.31 -4.04 1.11
C GLY A 103 -5.82 -2.62 1.39
N LYS A 104 -5.94 -2.22 2.66
CA LYS A 104 -6.38 -0.89 3.08
C LYS A 104 -5.20 0.04 3.27
N SER A 105 -5.22 1.20 2.62
CA SER A 105 -4.15 2.19 2.76
C SER A 105 -3.96 2.61 4.21
N ASP A 106 -2.70 2.67 4.66
CA ASP A 106 -2.37 2.99 6.04
C ASP A 106 -0.95 3.57 6.18
N LEU A 107 -0.66 4.22 7.32
CA LEU A 107 0.64 4.82 7.60
C LEU A 107 1.02 4.66 9.07
N ILE A 108 2.25 4.22 9.31
CA ILE A 108 2.87 4.23 10.63
C ILE A 108 4.26 4.86 10.61
N ARG A 109 4.67 5.33 11.79
CA ARG A 109 6.04 5.73 12.08
C ARG A 109 6.58 4.85 13.21
N VAL A 110 7.72 4.23 12.96
CA VAL A 110 8.53 3.55 13.98
C VAL A 110 9.72 4.45 14.28
N THR A 111 9.94 4.77 15.55
CA THR A 111 11.00 5.69 15.97
C THR A 111 12.00 4.98 16.86
N TYR A 112 13.26 5.02 16.45
CA TYR A 112 14.41 4.57 17.23
C TYR A 112 15.14 5.78 17.81
N TYR A 113 15.63 5.69 19.03
CA TYR A 113 16.46 6.73 19.63
C TYR A 113 17.89 6.24 19.78
N THR A 114 18.86 7.04 19.34
CA THR A 114 20.28 6.77 19.60
C THR A 114 20.58 6.85 21.10
N HIS A 115 21.79 6.46 21.50
CA HIS A 115 22.21 6.57 22.89
C HIS A 115 22.20 8.03 23.39
N GLU A 116 22.47 8.97 22.49
CA GLU A 116 22.46 10.42 22.70
C GLU A 116 21.04 11.01 22.68
N GLY A 117 20.02 10.21 22.36
CA GLY A 117 18.63 10.63 22.29
C GLY A 117 18.23 11.27 20.96
N ALA A 118 18.99 11.09 19.89
CA ALA A 118 18.59 11.54 18.56
C ALA A 118 17.58 10.56 17.95
N PRO A 119 16.45 11.04 17.38
CA PRO A 119 15.49 10.16 16.74
C PRO A 119 15.96 9.74 15.33
N ILE A 120 15.69 8.49 14.99
CA ILE A 120 15.79 7.89 13.68
C ILE A 120 14.40 7.40 13.31
N TYR A 121 13.86 7.89 12.19
CA TYR A 121 12.50 7.61 11.78
C TYR A 121 12.46 6.55 10.67
N HIS A 122 11.58 5.57 10.87
CA HIS A 122 11.23 4.56 9.90
C HIS A 122 9.75 4.72 9.55
N ASN A 123 9.45 5.37 8.43
CA ASN A 123 8.08 5.60 7.98
C ASN A 123 7.67 4.50 7.01
N LEU A 124 6.50 3.89 7.24
CA LEU A 124 5.92 2.88 6.37
C LEU A 124 4.56 3.41 5.90
N VAL A 125 4.43 3.63 4.60
CA VAL A 125 3.20 4.07 3.96
C VAL A 125 2.73 2.97 3.03
N PHE A 126 1.58 2.37 3.33
CA PHE A 126 1.01 1.33 2.50
C PHE A 126 -0.07 1.91 1.58
N ASN A 127 0.12 1.73 0.27
CA ASN A 127 -0.88 1.98 -0.76
C ASN A 127 -0.59 1.04 -1.93
N GLU A 128 -1.20 -0.15 -1.92
CA GLU A 128 -0.89 -1.31 -2.78
C GLU A 128 0.51 -1.93 -2.57
N ARG A 129 1.52 -1.11 -2.29
CA ARG A 129 2.87 -1.50 -1.85
C ARG A 129 3.26 -0.65 -0.65
N ILE A 130 4.29 -1.09 0.07
CA ILE A 130 4.86 -0.32 1.19
C ILE A 130 5.94 0.61 0.62
N GLU A 131 5.72 1.91 0.69
CA GLU A 131 6.80 2.89 0.63
C GLU A 131 7.47 2.96 2.00
N TYR A 132 8.75 2.61 2.06
CA TYR A 132 9.57 2.68 3.25
C TYR A 132 10.55 3.85 3.13
N THR A 133 10.55 4.74 4.12
CA THR A 133 11.52 5.83 4.26
C THR A 133 12.31 5.67 5.53
N PHE A 134 13.64 5.63 5.38
CA PHE A 134 14.64 5.70 6.43
C PHE A 134 15.17 7.13 6.54
N ASP A 135 14.85 7.82 7.62
CA ASP A 135 15.27 9.20 7.88
C ASP A 135 16.11 9.24 9.17
N TYR A 136 17.40 9.50 9.00
CA TYR A 136 18.38 9.66 10.08
C TYR A 136 19.01 11.05 10.07
N THR A 137 18.28 12.05 9.53
CA THR A 137 18.72 13.46 9.44
C THR A 137 19.12 14.07 10.79
N GLN A 138 18.54 13.57 11.88
CA GLN A 138 18.75 14.09 13.24
C GLN A 138 19.89 13.39 13.97
N ASP A 139 20.42 12.28 13.44
CA ASP A 139 21.58 11.60 13.98
C ASP A 139 22.89 12.30 13.54
N ALA A 140 23.22 13.38 14.24
CA ALA A 140 24.43 14.16 14.01
C ALA A 140 25.73 13.34 14.02
N TYR A 141 25.77 12.22 14.74
CA TYR A 141 26.97 11.40 14.89
C TYR A 141 27.25 10.55 13.66
N SER A 142 26.22 10.23 12.88
CA SER A 142 26.34 9.55 11.59
C SER A 142 26.92 10.43 10.47
N GLY A 143 27.16 11.73 10.74
CA GLY A 143 27.54 12.71 9.72
C GLY A 143 26.41 13.07 8.76
N SER A 144 25.16 12.73 9.11
CA SER A 144 23.98 12.92 8.28
C SER A 144 23.45 14.35 8.25
N ASN A 145 23.84 15.20 9.20
CA ASN A 145 23.36 16.59 9.29
C ASN A 145 23.54 17.30 7.93
N ASN A 146 22.43 17.50 7.22
CA ASN A 146 22.37 18.12 5.88
C ASN A 146 22.98 17.30 4.73
N SER A 147 23.17 15.99 4.91
CA SER A 147 23.54 15.09 3.81
C SER A 147 22.30 14.76 2.97
N PRO A 148 22.35 14.86 1.63
CA PRO A 148 21.23 14.46 0.78
C PRO A 148 20.88 12.96 0.92
N ASP A 149 21.82 12.14 1.41
CA ASP A 149 21.62 10.70 1.61
C ASP A 149 21.05 10.36 3.00
N SER A 150 20.77 11.36 3.84
CA SER A 150 20.21 11.19 5.19
C SER A 150 18.74 10.76 5.21
N ILE A 151 18.08 10.82 4.05
CA ILE A 151 16.74 10.30 3.82
C ILE A 151 16.82 9.36 2.62
N GLN A 152 16.48 8.11 2.84
CA GLN A 152 16.52 7.07 1.81
C GLN A 152 15.17 6.39 1.75
N SER A 153 14.67 6.09 0.55
CA SER A 153 13.38 5.43 0.39
C SER A 153 13.43 4.27 -0.61
N THR A 154 12.58 3.28 -0.40
CA THR A 154 12.38 2.15 -1.31
C THR A 154 10.93 1.70 -1.26
N TYR A 155 10.45 1.10 -2.34
CA TYR A 155 9.20 0.36 -2.34
C TYR A 155 9.44 -1.10 -2.00
N CYS A 156 8.52 -1.69 -1.26
CA CYS A 156 8.53 -3.08 -0.81
C CYS A 156 7.17 -3.73 -1.04
N SER A 157 7.19 -5.03 -1.29
CA SER A 157 5.96 -5.80 -1.58
C SER A 157 5.22 -6.19 -0.31
N GLY A 158 5.90 -6.25 0.83
CA GLY A 158 5.27 -6.59 2.10
C GLY A 158 6.20 -6.54 3.29
N LEU A 159 5.65 -6.98 4.41
CA LEU A 159 6.30 -7.05 5.72
C LEU A 159 5.99 -8.42 6.31
N ILE A 160 7.02 -9.15 6.73
CA ILE A 160 6.86 -10.50 7.29
C ILE A 160 7.51 -10.58 8.67
N GLN A 161 7.08 -11.57 9.44
CA GLN A 161 7.79 -12.00 10.63
C GLN A 161 9.07 -12.76 10.23
N ASP A 162 10.17 -12.49 10.93
CA ASP A 162 11.47 -13.12 10.71
C ASP A 162 11.41 -14.60 11.18
N ASP A 163 11.84 -15.51 10.32
CA ASP A 163 11.82 -16.95 10.58
C ASP A 163 12.83 -17.37 11.66
N THR A 164 13.90 -16.59 11.86
CA THR A 164 14.96 -16.87 12.83
C THR A 164 14.67 -16.29 14.20
N GLU A 165 14.01 -15.14 14.25
CA GLU A 165 13.55 -14.47 15.46
C GLU A 165 12.06 -14.17 15.35
N LYS A 166 11.23 -15.05 15.93
CA LYS A 166 9.76 -14.93 15.89
C LYS A 166 9.21 -13.61 16.42
N GLU A 167 9.99 -12.80 17.11
CA GLU A 167 9.55 -11.50 17.61
C GLU A 167 9.95 -10.35 16.67
N ALA A 168 10.66 -10.61 15.57
CA ALA A 168 11.11 -9.57 14.66
C ALA A 168 10.26 -9.52 13.37
N TYR A 169 10.09 -8.32 12.83
CA TYR A 169 9.46 -8.06 11.54
C TYR A 169 10.42 -7.33 10.60
N VAL A 170 10.43 -7.75 9.34
CA VAL A 170 11.33 -7.27 8.29
C VAL A 170 10.58 -7.02 6.98
N LEU A 171 11.04 -6.03 6.21
CA LEU A 171 10.49 -5.72 4.89
C LEU A 171 10.95 -6.73 3.84
N THR A 172 10.08 -7.03 2.87
CA THR A 172 10.36 -8.02 1.81
C THR A 172 9.95 -7.54 0.42
N GLY A 173 10.57 -8.14 -0.60
CA GLY A 173 10.32 -7.80 -2.01
C GLY A 173 10.58 -6.32 -2.28
N CYS A 174 11.69 -5.80 -1.77
CA CYS A 174 12.07 -4.39 -1.87
C CYS A 174 12.92 -4.13 -3.12
N GLU A 175 12.71 -2.99 -3.75
CA GLU A 175 13.49 -2.55 -4.92
C GLU A 175 14.96 -2.29 -4.56
N TYR A 176 15.21 -1.68 -3.39
CA TYR A 176 16.54 -1.41 -2.88
C TYR A 176 16.76 -2.07 -1.52
N GLU A 177 17.24 -3.32 -1.55
CA GLU A 177 17.50 -4.10 -0.33
C GLU A 177 18.46 -3.42 0.65
N HIS A 178 19.43 -2.65 0.15
CA HIS A 178 20.38 -1.95 1.03
C HIS A 178 19.72 -0.87 1.90
N ILE A 179 18.62 -0.29 1.42
CA ILE A 179 17.80 0.66 2.19
C ILE A 179 16.92 -0.12 3.17
N SER A 180 16.22 -1.17 2.70
CA SER A 180 15.29 -1.94 3.53
C SER A 180 15.96 -2.70 4.68
N ARG A 181 17.24 -3.06 4.56
CA ARG A 181 18.03 -3.67 5.66
C ARG A 181 18.15 -2.79 6.91
N ASN A 182 17.89 -1.48 6.80
CA ASN A 182 17.83 -0.60 7.98
C ASN A 182 16.54 -0.80 8.79
N PHE A 183 15.52 -1.45 8.24
CA PHE A 183 14.27 -1.72 8.95
C PHE A 183 14.31 -3.08 9.63
N ARG A 184 14.16 -3.09 10.96
CA ARG A 184 13.91 -4.28 11.75
C ARG A 184 13.17 -3.90 13.02
N LEU A 185 11.95 -4.38 13.19
CA LEU A 185 11.15 -4.11 14.41
C LEU A 185 11.04 -5.39 15.24
N VAL A 186 11.57 -5.36 16.46
CA VAL A 186 11.39 -6.45 17.45
C VAL A 186 10.25 -6.10 18.37
N VAL A 187 9.23 -6.96 18.41
CA VAL A 187 8.03 -6.86 19.23
C VAL A 187 8.08 -7.97 20.28
N SER A 188 8.78 -7.72 21.40
CA SER A 188 8.86 -8.73 22.46
C SER A 188 7.56 -8.75 23.27
N LYS A 189 7.07 -9.94 23.61
CA LYS A 189 5.98 -10.09 24.58
C LYS A 189 6.58 -10.15 25.99
N ASN A 190 6.46 -9.07 26.75
CA ASN A 190 6.69 -9.13 28.20
C ASN A 190 5.70 -10.06 28.88
#